data_AF-A0A3D5K445-F1
#
_entry.id   AF-A0A3D5K445-F1
#
_cell.length_a   1.000
_cell.length_b   1.000
_cell.length_c   1.000
_cell.angle_alpha   90.00
_cell.angle_beta   90.00
_cell.angle_gamma   90.00
#
_symmetry.space_group_name_H-M   'P 1'
#
loop_
_entity.id
_entity.type
_entity.pdbx_description
1 polymer ?
#
loop_
_entity_poly.entity_id
_entity_poly.type
_entity_poly.pdbx_seq_one_letter_code
_entity_poly.pdbx_strand_id
1 'polypeptide(L)'
;AQGAARAATAELSERWDVAVDLWSATSYKRLREEALAVERRNRLHPMDPAEVPLVTRLLSDSEGPVVAVSDYQKLVPGQVARWIPRPYHTLGTDGFGRSDTREALRRFFEVDTGHVVVAVLHALAREGTIDPAVVAEAIAHHGLDTEIADPGRADTVPEPGQGVGHSDGDDGARST
;
A
#
# COMPACT_ATOMS: atom_id res chain seq x y z
N ALA A 1 7.30 9.60 7.38
CA ALA A 1 7.43 8.24 6.85
C ALA A 1 8.85 7.66 7.01
N GLN A 2 9.91 8.25 6.41
CA GLN A 2 11.23 7.58 6.35
C GLN A 2 11.83 7.17 7.72
N GLY A 3 11.76 8.05 8.73
CA GLY A 3 12.24 7.75 10.07
C GLY A 3 11.47 6.59 10.74
N ALA A 4 10.14 6.56 10.55
CA ALA A 4 9.29 5.48 11.06
C ALA A 4 9.61 4.14 10.39
N ALA A 5 9.81 4.12 9.07
CA ALA A 5 10.17 2.90 8.34
C ALA A 5 11.53 2.33 8.79
N ARG A 6 12.53 3.19 9.06
CA ARG A 6 13.83 2.76 9.62
C ARG A 6 13.69 2.17 11.03
N ALA A 7 12.93 2.83 11.90
CA ALA A 7 12.68 2.34 13.25
C ALA A 7 11.92 1.01 13.24
N ALA A 8 10.90 0.88 12.38
CA ALA A 8 10.13 -0.35 12.22
C ALA A 8 11.00 -1.51 11.72
N THR A 9 11.93 -1.24 10.80
CA THR A 9 12.89 -2.26 10.32
C THR A 9 13.74 -2.82 11.46
N ALA A 10 14.27 -1.96 12.34
CA ALA A 10 15.05 -2.40 13.50
C ALA A 10 14.19 -3.24 14.45
N GLU A 11 12.98 -2.76 14.76
CA GLU A 11 12.08 -3.45 15.68
C GLU A 11 11.58 -4.80 15.15
N LEU A 12 11.24 -4.88 13.86
CA LEU A 12 10.84 -6.13 13.18
C LEU A 12 11.92 -7.21 13.32
N SER A 13 13.18 -6.83 13.16
CA SER A 13 14.30 -7.75 13.37
C SER A 13 14.48 -8.13 14.84
N GLU A 14 14.55 -7.13 15.73
CA GLU A 14 14.94 -7.34 17.14
C GLU A 14 13.86 -8.02 17.99
N ARG A 15 12.58 -7.72 17.75
CA ARG A 15 11.46 -8.21 18.56
C ARG A 15 10.70 -9.35 17.89
N TRP A 16 10.55 -9.29 16.57
CA TRP A 16 9.61 -10.14 15.85
C TRP A 16 10.30 -11.19 14.97
N ASP A 17 11.64 -11.23 14.92
CA ASP A 17 12.44 -12.13 14.08
C ASP A 17 12.07 -12.03 12.58
N VAL A 18 11.70 -10.82 12.14
CA VAL A 18 11.34 -10.52 10.75
C VAL A 18 12.45 -9.71 10.10
N ALA A 19 13.15 -10.32 9.15
CA ALA A 19 14.11 -9.62 8.29
C ALA A 19 13.39 -8.72 7.28
N VAL A 20 13.94 -7.53 7.03
CA VAL A 20 13.34 -6.53 6.12
C VAL A 20 14.42 -5.87 5.26
N ASP A 21 14.21 -5.87 3.94
CA ASP A 21 14.96 -5.04 3.00
C ASP A 21 14.34 -3.64 2.91
N LEU A 22 15.08 -2.62 3.33
CA LEU A 22 14.60 -1.25 3.33
C LEU A 22 15.01 -0.49 2.06
N TRP A 23 14.02 -0.08 1.27
CA TRP A 23 14.20 0.66 0.02
C TRP A 23 13.84 2.15 0.15
N SER A 24 14.53 3.00 -0.62
CA SER A 24 14.22 4.43 -0.75
C SER A 24 13.60 4.72 -2.11
N ALA A 25 12.29 4.94 -2.15
CA ALA A 25 11.58 5.37 -3.36
C ALA A 25 11.67 6.90 -3.52
N THR A 26 12.74 7.39 -4.16
CA THR A 26 12.98 8.83 -4.34
C THR A 26 11.88 9.54 -5.13
N SER A 27 11.20 8.83 -6.05
CA SER A 27 10.05 9.35 -6.79
C SER A 27 9.17 8.23 -7.34
N TYR A 28 8.00 8.03 -6.74
CA TYR A 28 6.97 7.12 -7.29
C TYR A 28 6.50 7.56 -8.68
N LYS A 29 6.41 8.87 -8.93
CA LYS A 29 6.06 9.41 -10.25
C LYS A 29 7.05 8.94 -11.33
N ARG A 30 8.36 9.07 -11.09
CA ARG A 30 9.37 8.66 -12.09
C ARG A 30 9.36 7.15 -12.33
N LEU A 31 9.15 6.34 -11.29
CA LEU A 31 8.98 4.89 -11.43
C LEU A 31 7.76 4.55 -12.29
N ARG A 32 6.63 5.22 -12.06
CA ARG A 32 5.41 5.05 -12.88
C ARG A 32 5.63 5.47 -14.33
N GLU A 33 6.27 6.62 -14.56
CA GLU A 33 6.55 7.14 -15.91
C GLU A 33 7.47 6.20 -16.71
N GLU A 34 8.51 5.65 -16.06
CA GLU A 34 9.39 4.65 -16.67
C GLU A 34 8.63 3.37 -17.00
N ALA A 35 7.84 2.85 -16.07
CA ALA A 35 7.07 1.62 -16.27
C ALA A 35 6.02 1.75 -17.40
N LEU A 36 5.38 2.92 -17.53
CA LEU A 36 4.50 3.24 -18.65
C LEU A 36 5.24 3.30 -20.00
N ALA A 37 6.46 3.84 -20.01
CA ALA A 37 7.28 3.90 -21.20
C ALA A 37 7.67 2.48 -21.66
N VAL A 38 8.04 1.62 -20.72
CA VAL A 38 8.32 0.19 -20.96
C VAL A 38 7.09 -0.53 -21.52
N GLU A 39 5.92 -0.40 -20.89
CA GLU A 39 4.67 -0.99 -21.40
C GLU A 39 4.34 -0.51 -22.82
N ARG A 40 4.47 0.80 -23.07
CA ARG A 40 4.23 1.36 -24.40
C ARG A 40 5.21 0.77 -25.42
N ARG A 41 6.49 0.63 -25.06
CA ARG A 41 7.51 0.05 -25.95
C ARG A 41 7.19 -1.41 -26.26
N ASN A 42 6.94 -2.23 -25.25
CA ASN A 42 6.58 -3.64 -25.41
C ASN A 42 5.32 -3.81 -26.28
N ARG A 43 4.30 -2.97 -26.09
CA ARG A 43 3.09 -2.98 -26.93
C ARG A 43 3.37 -2.63 -28.41
N LEU A 44 4.34 -1.75 -28.66
CA LEU A 44 4.67 -1.28 -30.02
C LEU A 44 5.77 -2.10 -30.70
N HIS A 45 6.45 -3.00 -29.97
CA HIS A 45 7.53 -3.84 -30.48
C HIS A 45 7.33 -5.29 -30.02
N PRO A 46 6.25 -5.97 -30.47
CA PRO A 46 5.88 -7.29 -29.95
C PRO A 46 6.86 -8.42 -30.30
N MET A 47 7.76 -8.20 -31.26
CA MET A 47 8.78 -9.16 -31.68
C MET A 47 10.12 -8.95 -30.96
N ASP A 48 10.30 -7.82 -30.28
CA ASP A 48 11.50 -7.55 -29.49
C ASP A 48 11.40 -8.25 -28.12
N PRO A 49 12.52 -8.57 -27.47
CA PRO A 49 12.51 -9.02 -26.09
C PRO A 49 11.78 -8.01 -25.19
N ALA A 50 10.81 -8.49 -24.41
CA ALA A 50 10.03 -7.63 -23.54
C ALA A 50 10.92 -6.99 -22.47
N GLU A 51 10.87 -5.67 -22.37
CA GLU A 51 11.54 -4.94 -21.30
C GLU A 51 10.76 -5.05 -19.99
N VAL A 52 11.50 -5.03 -18.88
CA VAL A 52 10.93 -5.14 -17.53
C VAL A 52 11.07 -3.80 -16.82
N PRO A 53 9.98 -3.21 -16.31
CA PRO A 53 10.03 -1.95 -15.56
C PRO A 53 11.05 -1.98 -14.43
N LEU A 54 11.68 -0.83 -14.15
CA LEU A 54 12.69 -0.71 -13.10
C LEU A 54 12.17 -1.19 -11.74
N VAL A 55 10.96 -0.78 -11.36
CA VAL A 55 10.38 -1.16 -10.06
C VAL A 55 10.18 -2.68 -9.95
N THR A 56 9.79 -3.33 -11.05
CA THR A 56 9.67 -4.79 -11.12
C THR A 56 11.04 -5.42 -10.94
N ARG A 57 12.04 -4.99 -11.72
CA ARG A 57 13.42 -5.54 -11.63
C ARG A 57 14.02 -5.44 -10.23
N LEU A 58 13.81 -4.31 -9.55
CA LEU A 58 14.36 -4.10 -8.21
C LEU A 58 13.73 -5.02 -7.15
N LEU A 59 12.48 -5.41 -7.34
CA LEU A 59 11.70 -6.19 -6.37
C LEU A 59 11.48 -7.65 -6.79
N SER A 60 11.96 -8.06 -7.97
CA SER A 60 11.84 -9.44 -8.45
C SER A 60 12.61 -10.43 -7.57
N ASP A 61 13.76 -10.01 -7.04
CA ASP A 61 14.65 -10.87 -6.24
C ASP A 61 14.34 -10.80 -4.73
N SER A 62 13.34 -10.00 -4.31
CA SER A 62 12.97 -9.89 -2.90
C SER A 62 12.05 -11.04 -2.46
N GLU A 63 11.97 -11.26 -1.14
CA GLU A 63 11.07 -12.22 -0.50
C GLU A 63 9.98 -11.53 0.33
N GLY A 64 8.86 -12.22 0.57
CA GLY A 64 7.72 -11.70 1.34
C GLY A 64 6.93 -10.52 0.74
N PRO A 65 5.96 -9.99 1.49
CA PRO A 65 5.13 -8.87 1.06
C PRO A 65 5.92 -7.56 1.06
N VAL A 66 5.49 -6.61 0.24
CA VAL A 66 6.07 -5.26 0.18
C VAL A 66 5.10 -4.27 0.84
N VAL A 67 5.60 -3.53 1.84
CA VAL A 67 4.86 -2.45 2.50
C VAL A 67 5.50 -1.10 2.15
N ALA A 68 4.77 -0.26 1.43
CA ALA A 68 5.18 1.09 1.06
C ALA A 68 4.53 2.14 1.97
N VAL A 69 5.34 3.05 2.51
CA VAL A 69 4.89 4.08 3.45
C VAL A 69 5.23 5.46 2.90
N SER A 70 4.29 6.39 2.93
CA SER A 70 4.46 7.75 2.41
C SER A 70 3.88 8.80 3.36
N ASP A 71 4.47 10.00 3.38
CA ASP A 71 3.85 11.20 3.99
C ASP A 71 2.84 11.88 3.02
N TYR A 72 2.48 11.17 1.95
CA TYR A 72 1.40 11.51 1.04
C TYR A 72 0.33 10.41 1.11
N GLN A 73 -0.83 10.67 0.51
CA GLN A 73 -1.93 9.71 0.36
C GLN A 73 -1.47 8.35 -0.19
N LYS A 74 -2.14 7.27 0.21
CA LYS A 74 -1.91 5.88 -0.25
C LYS A 74 -1.88 5.77 -1.78
N LEU A 75 -2.58 6.65 -2.50
CA LEU A 75 -2.53 6.76 -3.95
C LEU A 75 -1.11 6.95 -4.49
N VAL A 76 -0.25 7.72 -3.82
CA VAL A 76 1.11 8.04 -4.30
C VAL A 76 1.98 6.79 -4.42
N PRO A 77 2.21 5.99 -3.36
CA PRO A 77 2.87 4.70 -3.50
C PRO A 77 2.02 3.70 -4.31
N GLY A 78 0.69 3.82 -4.32
CA GLY A 78 -0.22 2.98 -5.11
C GLY A 78 -0.05 3.13 -6.63
N GLN A 79 0.54 4.23 -7.10
CA GLN A 79 0.79 4.50 -8.52
C GLN A 79 1.58 3.41 -9.25
N VAL A 80 2.41 2.64 -8.53
CA VAL A 80 3.27 1.60 -9.11
C VAL A 80 2.79 0.18 -8.85
N ALA A 81 1.68 0.00 -8.10
CA ALA A 81 1.24 -1.30 -7.58
C ALA A 81 1.15 -2.40 -8.65
N ARG A 82 0.67 -2.07 -9.86
CA ARG A 82 0.50 -3.06 -10.94
C ARG A 82 1.78 -3.67 -11.50
N TRP A 83 2.93 -3.06 -11.22
CA TRP A 83 4.25 -3.55 -11.66
C TRP A 83 5.03 -4.21 -10.52
N ILE A 84 4.45 -4.30 -9.32
CA ILE A 84 5.07 -4.99 -8.19
C ILE A 84 4.72 -6.48 -8.30
N PRO A 85 5.71 -7.39 -8.38
CA PRO A 85 5.47 -8.81 -8.63
C PRO A 85 5.02 -9.59 -7.37
N ARG A 86 4.59 -8.90 -6.32
CA ARG A 86 4.34 -9.44 -4.97
C ARG A 86 3.14 -8.74 -4.30
N PRO A 87 2.57 -9.30 -3.22
CA PRO A 87 1.60 -8.58 -2.41
C PRO A 87 2.14 -7.21 -2.00
N TYR A 88 1.38 -6.16 -2.29
CA TYR A 88 1.80 -4.78 -2.13
C TYR A 88 0.78 -4.02 -1.30
N HIS A 89 1.23 -3.50 -0.17
CA HIS A 89 0.43 -2.79 0.81
C HIS A 89 0.92 -1.35 0.92
N THR A 90 0.01 -0.40 1.06
CA THR A 90 0.35 1.02 1.13
C THR A 90 -0.19 1.65 2.40
N LEU A 91 0.67 2.36 3.12
CA LEU A 91 0.32 3.31 4.17
C LEU A 91 0.58 4.74 3.65
N GLY A 92 -0.31 5.65 4.02
CA GLY A 92 -0.30 7.01 3.52
C GLY A 92 -1.25 7.89 4.29
N THR A 93 -1.07 9.19 4.13
CA THR A 93 -1.77 10.22 4.91
C THR A 93 -3.03 10.68 4.19
N ASP A 94 -3.95 9.75 3.93
CA ASP A 94 -5.27 10.06 3.39
C ASP A 94 -6.10 10.85 4.40
N GLY A 95 -6.93 11.77 3.91
CA GLY A 95 -7.75 12.63 4.76
C GLY A 95 -7.31 14.10 4.78
N PHE A 96 -7.98 14.86 5.65
CA PHE A 96 -7.70 16.29 5.83
C PHE A 96 -6.57 16.51 6.83
N GLY A 97 -5.71 17.48 6.52
CA GLY A 97 -4.65 17.92 7.42
C GLY A 97 -5.19 18.48 8.74
N ARG A 98 -4.39 18.33 9.80
CA ARG A 98 -4.66 18.86 11.14
C ARG A 98 -3.45 19.60 11.66
N SER A 99 -3.67 20.51 12.62
CA SER A 99 -2.60 21.20 13.33
C SER A 99 -2.24 20.41 14.59
N ASP A 100 -1.10 19.74 14.58
CA ASP A 100 -0.55 19.02 15.73
C ASP A 100 0.97 18.82 15.54
N THR A 101 1.63 18.16 16.49
CA THR A 101 3.01 17.69 16.39
C THR A 101 3.18 16.67 15.27
N ARG A 102 4.40 16.52 14.74
CA ARG A 102 4.67 15.55 13.66
C ARG A 102 4.43 14.11 14.11
N GLU A 103 4.73 13.83 15.36
CA GLU A 103 4.54 12.54 16.01
C GLU A 103 3.05 12.20 16.09
N ALA A 104 2.23 13.11 16.62
CA ALA A 104 0.78 12.94 16.71
C ALA A 104 0.12 12.82 15.33
N LEU A 105 0.55 13.62 14.35
CA LEU A 105 0.02 13.51 12.98
C LEU A 105 0.35 12.17 12.33
N ARG A 106 1.56 11.64 12.50
CA ARG A 106 1.91 10.31 11.96
C ARG A 106 1.14 9.20 12.64
N ARG A 107 0.89 9.32 13.94
CA ARG A 107 0.02 8.40 14.67
C ARG A 107 -1.39 8.44 14.11
N PHE A 108 -1.94 9.64 13.97
CA PHE A 108 -3.28 9.88 13.46
C PHE A 108 -3.46 9.34 12.03
N PHE A 109 -2.51 9.59 11.13
CA PHE A 109 -2.54 9.11 9.75
C PHE A 109 -2.05 7.67 9.58
N GLU A 110 -1.80 6.94 10.67
CA GLU A 110 -1.40 5.52 10.63
C GLU A 110 -0.09 5.26 9.85
N VAL A 111 0.87 6.18 9.96
CA VAL A 111 2.20 6.11 9.30
C VAL A 111 3.38 6.25 10.29
N ASP A 112 3.12 6.06 11.58
CA ASP A 112 4.15 5.95 12.62
C ASP A 112 4.81 4.56 12.64
N THR A 113 5.82 4.37 13.48
CA THR A 113 6.56 3.09 13.57
C THR A 113 5.64 1.91 13.86
N GLY A 114 4.71 2.04 14.82
CA GLY A 114 3.85 0.94 15.23
C GLY A 114 2.89 0.50 14.13
N HIS A 115 2.34 1.44 13.37
CA HIS A 115 1.49 1.09 12.22
C HIS A 115 2.30 0.42 11.09
N VAL A 116 3.56 0.82 10.87
CA VAL A 116 4.41 0.15 9.88
C VAL A 116 4.73 -1.29 10.31
N VAL A 117 5.08 -1.52 11.58
CA VAL A 117 5.31 -2.86 12.14
C VAL A 117 4.06 -3.73 11.95
N VAL A 118 2.89 -3.24 12.39
CA VAL A 118 1.62 -3.98 12.27
C VAL A 118 1.27 -4.26 10.82
N ALA A 119 1.49 -3.32 9.89
CA ALA A 119 1.22 -3.56 8.47
C ALA A 119 2.11 -4.67 7.87
N VAL A 120 3.39 -4.73 8.24
CA VAL A 120 4.29 -5.81 7.81
C VAL A 120 3.85 -7.16 8.37
N LEU A 121 3.61 -7.24 9.68
CA LEU A 121 3.17 -8.48 10.33
C LEU A 121 1.81 -8.93 9.79
N HIS A 122 0.87 -8.02 9.58
CA HIS A 122 -0.42 -8.33 8.97
C HIS A 122 -0.26 -8.89 7.56
N ALA A 123 0.62 -8.31 6.74
CA ALA A 123 0.87 -8.81 5.39
C ALA A 123 1.48 -10.23 5.42
N LEU A 124 2.42 -10.50 6.32
CA LEU A 124 2.99 -11.84 6.52
C LEU A 124 1.95 -12.85 7.01
N ALA A 125 1.06 -12.45 7.93
CA ALA A 125 -0.01 -13.31 8.42
C ALA A 125 -1.02 -13.65 7.31
N ARG A 126 -1.31 -12.71 6.41
CA ARG A 126 -2.15 -12.95 5.22
C ARG A 126 -1.53 -13.93 4.23
N GLU A 127 -0.21 -13.98 4.14
CA GLU A 127 0.51 -14.98 3.35
C GLU A 127 0.62 -16.35 4.06
N GLY A 128 0.20 -16.43 5.34
CA GLY A 128 0.32 -17.63 6.17
C GLY A 128 1.72 -17.88 6.72
N THR A 129 2.61 -16.89 6.63
CA THR A 129 4.01 -16.98 7.09
C THR A 129 4.12 -16.89 8.61
N ILE A 130 3.22 -16.15 9.26
CA ILE A 130 3.16 -16.02 10.72
C ILE A 130 1.73 -16.19 11.24
N ASP A 131 1.58 -16.46 12.54
CA ASP A 131 0.28 -16.54 13.20
C ASP A 131 -0.36 -15.13 13.33
N PRO A 132 -1.65 -14.95 12.99
CA PRO A 132 -2.37 -13.70 13.22
C PRO A 132 -2.33 -13.18 14.67
N ALA A 133 -2.11 -14.05 15.67
CA ALA A 133 -1.93 -13.66 17.07
C ALA A 133 -0.71 -12.73 17.27
N VAL A 134 0.35 -12.89 16.45
CA VAL A 134 1.53 -12.00 16.48
C VAL A 134 1.15 -10.57 16.09
N VAL A 135 0.21 -10.42 15.16
CA VAL A 135 -0.31 -9.10 14.76
C VAL A 135 -1.07 -8.46 15.92
N ALA A 136 -1.91 -9.24 16.62
CA ALA A 136 -2.64 -8.76 17.79
C ALA A 136 -1.70 -8.36 18.93
N GLU A 137 -0.61 -9.11 19.14
CA GLU A 137 0.44 -8.75 20.09
C GLU A 137 1.11 -7.42 19.73
N ALA A 138 1.45 -7.19 18.47
CA ALA A 138 2.06 -5.94 18.02
C ALA A 138 1.11 -4.74 18.16
N ILE A 139 -0.18 -4.90 17.86
CA ILE A 139 -1.21 -3.89 18.09
C ILE A 139 -1.25 -3.48 19.57
N ALA A 140 -1.27 -4.47 20.47
CA ALA A 140 -1.27 -4.23 21.91
C ALA A 140 0.06 -3.59 22.39
N HIS A 141 1.20 -4.05 21.87
CA HIS A 141 2.53 -3.53 22.20
C HIS A 141 2.65 -2.03 21.91
N HIS A 142 2.13 -1.58 20.77
CA HIS A 142 2.14 -0.18 20.36
C HIS A 142 0.95 0.63 20.85
N GLY A 143 0.03 0.01 21.61
CA GLY A 143 -1.21 0.64 22.08
C GLY A 143 -2.04 1.25 20.95
N LEU A 144 -2.11 0.60 19.78
CA LEU A 144 -2.87 1.11 18.64
C LEU A 144 -4.36 1.15 18.98
N ASP A 145 -5.02 2.25 18.65
CA ASP A 145 -6.48 2.35 18.77
C ASP A 145 -7.12 1.69 17.54
N THR A 146 -7.81 0.56 17.74
CA THR A 146 -8.44 -0.21 16.65
C THR A 146 -9.79 0.37 16.22
N GLU A 147 -10.36 1.25 17.03
CA GLU A 147 -11.70 1.82 16.82
C GLU A 147 -11.66 3.29 16.40
N ILE A 148 -10.46 3.85 16.20
CA ILE A 148 -10.31 5.21 15.69
C ILE A 148 -10.91 5.32 14.28
N ALA A 149 -11.60 6.43 14.02
CA ALA A 149 -12.18 6.68 12.71
C ALA A 149 -11.08 6.78 11.63
N ASP A 150 -11.32 6.12 10.49
CA ASP A 150 -10.42 6.14 9.32
C ASP A 150 -10.13 7.59 8.87
N PRO A 151 -8.87 8.05 8.92
CA PRO A 151 -8.49 9.40 8.51
C PRO A 151 -8.92 9.75 7.08
N GLY A 152 -8.93 8.77 6.19
CA GLY A 152 -9.26 8.91 4.78
C GLY A 152 -10.76 8.94 4.48
N ARG A 153 -11.62 8.68 5.47
CA ARG A 153 -13.08 8.64 5.29
C ARG A 153 -13.75 9.70 6.16
N ALA A 154 -13.96 10.89 5.58
CA ALA A 154 -14.73 11.95 6.21
C ALA A 154 -16.26 11.79 6.02
N ASP A 155 -16.72 11.07 4.97
CA ASP A 155 -18.14 11.00 4.61
C ASP A 155 -18.50 9.88 3.59
N THR A 156 -19.58 9.14 3.92
CA THR A 156 -20.51 8.31 3.11
C THR A 156 -19.96 7.45 1.97
N VAL A 157 -19.58 6.20 2.26
CA VAL A 157 -19.75 5.11 1.29
C VAL A 157 -21.22 4.70 1.33
N PRO A 158 -21.94 4.62 0.19
CA PRO A 158 -23.29 4.06 0.17
C PRO A 158 -23.27 2.64 0.75
N GLU A 159 -24.26 2.31 1.58
CA GLU A 159 -24.41 0.97 2.15
C GLU A 159 -24.27 -0.11 1.05
N PRO A 160 -23.57 -1.23 1.30
CA PRO A 160 -23.50 -2.34 0.37
C PRO A 160 -24.90 -2.73 -0.13
N GLY A 161 -25.17 -2.53 -1.42
CA GLY A 161 -26.50 -2.75 -2.03
C GLY A 161 -27.18 -1.48 -2.59
N GLN A 162 -26.68 -0.28 -2.27
CA GLN A 162 -27.03 0.94 -2.99
C GLN A 162 -26.17 1.00 -4.27
N GLY A 163 -26.70 0.44 -5.35
CA GLY A 163 -25.97 0.22 -6.60
C GLY A 163 -25.28 1.47 -7.15
N VAL A 164 -23.99 1.33 -7.50
CA VAL A 164 -23.36 2.18 -8.51
C VAL A 164 -24.05 1.86 -9.83
N GLY A 165 -24.92 2.76 -10.30
CA GLY A 165 -25.90 2.49 -11.35
C GLY A 165 -25.36 1.69 -12.53
N HIS A 166 -25.84 0.46 -12.67
CA HIS A 166 -25.81 -0.26 -13.94
C HIS A 166 -27.08 0.15 -14.68
N SER A 167 -26.97 1.10 -15.62
CA SER A 167 -28.03 1.27 -16.60
C SER A 167 -27.93 0.10 -17.57
N ASP A 168 -28.73 -0.94 -17.33
CA ASP A 168 -29.01 -1.92 -18.38
C ASP A 168 -29.52 -1.12 -19.59
N GLY A 169 -28.80 -1.27 -20.71
CA GLY A 169 -29.16 -0.63 -21.96
C GLY A 169 -30.59 -1.00 -22.30
N ASP A 170 -31.39 0.03 -22.60
CA ASP A 170 -32.68 -0.06 -23.25
C ASP A 170 -32.51 -0.84 -24.56
N ASP A 171 -32.71 -2.15 -24.50
CA ASP A 171 -32.85 -3.01 -25.66
C ASP A 171 -34.23 -2.72 -26.24
N GLY A 172 -34.29 -1.65 -27.04
CA GLY A 172 -35.40 -1.26 -27.88
C GLY A 172 -35.67 -2.33 -28.95
N ALA A 173 -36.16 -3.48 -28.49
CA ALA A 173 -36.74 -4.52 -29.31
C ALA A 173 -38.04 -3.98 -29.92
N ARG A 174 -37.96 -3.76 -31.23
CA ARG A 174 -39.03 -3.88 -32.24
C ARG A 174 -40.41 -4.23 -31.69
N SER A 175 -41.38 -3.36 -31.97
CA SER A 175 -42.74 -3.81 -32.28
C SER A 175 -43.42 -2.83 -33.24
N THR A 176 -43.91 -3.44 -34.34
CA THR A 176 -44.79 -2.98 -35.43
C THR A 176 -44.28 -1.96 -36.43
#